data_AF-A0A450YHP7-F1
#
_entry.id   AF-A0A450YHP7-F1
#
_cell.length_a   1.000
_cell.length_b   1.000
_cell.length_c   1.000
_cell.angle_alpha   90.00
_cell.angle_beta   90.00
_cell.angle_gamma   90.00
#
_symmetry.space_group_name_H-M   'P 1'
#
loop_
_entity.id
_entity.type
_entity.pdbx_description
1 polymer ?
#
loop_
_entity_poly.entity_id
_entity_poly.type
_entity_poly.pdbx_seq_one_letter_code
_entity_poly.pdbx_strand_id
1 'polypeptide(L)'
;MSLEQAWYEQKFENAFLRAKGNAFQDLFDQLMGLAYKADFMASRPWGREGDRKNDGFLKSERRLFQVYAPNEMKASEAVGKIEEDFEGAKKHWGKHFDKWIFVHNAIHGLPPHVQERLLDFEKNNTGNNTGITLEHWGLEELRLVFRRLSREDRESWLGAAPTEKTRIGFEELRVVLERIAAQEAPSDQPIHEVPMGKIEANALSKSVAALLTAGMKKAPLVEGFFAKWRDVGFGERIANSFTEKYQSLRDGFTTNEIFSELEGWAGGRDRGTPEHELAVLGVLAYYFERCDIFEAPREPGDRPLGKTR
;
A
#
# COMPACT_ATOMS: atom_id res chain seq x y z
N MET A 1 11.33 12.92 14.17
CA MET A 1 10.49 12.31 13.13
C MET A 1 9.04 12.55 13.49
N SER A 2 8.23 13.12 12.60
CA SER A 2 6.79 13.35 12.85
C SER A 2 5.98 12.05 12.76
N LEU A 3 4.75 12.03 13.29
CA LEU A 3 3.84 10.88 13.19
C LEU A 3 3.54 10.54 11.72
N GLU A 4 3.31 11.55 10.90
CA GLU A 4 3.11 11.43 9.46
C GLU A 4 4.31 10.78 8.78
N GLN A 5 5.53 11.26 9.06
CA GLN A 5 6.75 10.69 8.51
C GLN A 5 6.94 9.23 8.95
N ALA A 6 6.73 8.93 10.23
CA ALA A 6 6.83 7.57 10.75
C ALA A 6 5.79 6.62 10.09
N TRP A 7 4.57 7.11 9.83
CA TRP A 7 3.53 6.32 9.16
C TRP A 7 3.91 5.97 7.72
N TYR A 8 4.35 6.97 6.95
CA TYR A 8 4.79 6.77 5.58
C TYR A 8 6.03 5.89 5.48
N GLU A 9 7.04 6.11 6.34
CA GLU A 9 8.25 5.26 6.36
C GLU A 9 7.89 3.81 6.72
N GLN A 10 6.95 3.58 7.64
CA GLN A 10 6.48 2.22 7.96
C GLN A 10 5.72 1.59 6.79
N LYS A 11 4.85 2.33 6.10
CA LYS A 11 4.12 1.84 4.91
C LYS A 11 5.09 1.45 3.79
N PHE A 12 6.09 2.29 3.53
CA PHE A 12 7.13 2.02 2.54
C PHE A 12 7.96 0.79 2.91
N GLU A 13 8.41 0.68 4.16
CA GLU A 13 9.17 -0.48 4.64
C GLU A 13 8.35 -1.77 4.50
N ASN A 14 7.08 -1.77 4.88
CA ASN A 14 6.20 -2.92 4.68
C ASN A 14 6.07 -3.32 3.20
N ALA A 15 5.98 -2.35 2.29
CA ALA A 15 5.94 -2.62 0.86
C ALA A 15 7.24 -3.28 0.38
N PHE A 16 8.40 -2.75 0.80
CA PHE A 16 9.71 -3.33 0.50
C PHE A 16 9.86 -4.78 0.99
N LEU A 17 9.48 -5.04 2.24
CA LEU A 17 9.62 -6.37 2.85
C LEU A 17 8.79 -7.43 2.12
N ARG A 18 7.58 -7.06 1.68
CA ARG A 18 6.63 -7.94 0.98
C ARG A 18 6.94 -8.13 -0.49
N ALA A 19 7.48 -7.12 -1.16
CA ALA A 19 7.67 -7.15 -2.59
C ALA A 19 8.81 -8.11 -2.99
N LYS A 20 8.52 -8.97 -3.97
CA LYS A 20 9.43 -9.96 -4.59
C LYS A 20 9.17 -9.99 -6.10
N GLY A 21 10.15 -10.42 -6.88
CA GLY A 21 10.10 -10.50 -8.35
C GLY A 21 9.63 -9.19 -8.97
N ASN A 22 8.71 -9.30 -9.93
CA ASN A 22 8.16 -8.15 -10.66
C ASN A 22 7.50 -7.12 -9.74
N ALA A 23 6.87 -7.53 -8.63
CA ALA A 23 6.25 -6.59 -7.70
C ALA A 23 7.29 -5.66 -7.03
N PHE A 24 8.53 -6.13 -6.86
CA PHE A 24 9.61 -5.30 -6.34
C PHE A 24 10.14 -4.33 -7.42
N GLN A 25 10.18 -4.77 -8.67
CA GLN A 25 10.51 -3.87 -9.80
C GLN A 25 9.46 -2.77 -9.95
N ASP A 26 8.17 -3.11 -9.89
CA ASP A 26 7.09 -2.11 -9.92
C ASP A 26 7.18 -1.12 -8.74
N LEU A 27 7.50 -1.62 -7.53
CA LEU A 27 7.77 -0.77 -6.36
C LEU A 27 8.95 0.20 -6.60
N PHE A 28 10.05 -0.31 -7.16
CA PHE A 28 11.23 0.49 -7.48
C PHE A 28 10.91 1.56 -8.52
N ASP A 29 10.25 1.20 -9.62
CA ASP A 29 9.86 2.10 -10.69
C ASP A 29 8.94 3.22 -10.18
N GLN A 30 7.96 2.86 -9.33
CA GLN A 30 7.05 3.82 -8.73
C GLN A 30 7.80 4.79 -7.81
N LEU A 31 8.67 4.28 -6.93
CA LEU A 31 9.49 5.09 -6.03
C LEU A 31 10.37 6.08 -6.80
N MET A 32 11.13 5.58 -7.77
CA MET A 32 12.08 6.39 -8.54
C MET A 32 11.36 7.38 -9.46
N GLY A 33 10.27 6.96 -10.09
CA GLY A 33 9.42 7.82 -10.92
C GLY A 33 8.81 8.96 -10.13
N LEU A 34 8.35 8.71 -8.89
CA LEU A 34 7.85 9.77 -8.02
C LEU A 34 8.96 10.69 -7.51
N ALA A 35 10.12 10.15 -7.14
CA ALA A 35 11.22 10.91 -6.56
C ALA A 35 11.95 11.81 -7.57
N TYR A 36 12.13 11.34 -8.81
CA TYR A 36 12.98 11.99 -9.81
C TYR A 36 12.21 12.48 -11.05
N LYS A 37 10.91 12.13 -11.16
CA LYS A 37 10.02 12.56 -12.24
C LYS A 37 10.68 12.31 -13.61
N ALA A 38 10.77 13.35 -14.45
CA ALA A 38 11.32 13.28 -15.80
C ALA A 38 12.82 12.93 -15.88
N ASP A 39 13.55 12.98 -14.77
CA ASP A 39 14.98 12.64 -14.75
C ASP A 39 15.22 11.12 -14.67
N PHE A 40 14.27 10.37 -14.10
CA PHE A 40 14.30 8.91 -14.09
C PHE A 40 13.62 8.33 -15.34
N MET A 41 14.33 7.44 -16.02
CA MET A 41 13.84 6.69 -17.17
C MET A 41 13.59 5.25 -16.71
N ALA A 42 12.32 4.92 -16.45
CA ALA A 42 11.92 3.54 -16.21
C ALA A 42 12.14 2.71 -17.47
N SER A 43 12.68 1.51 -17.32
CA SER A 43 12.87 0.59 -18.43
C SER A 43 11.76 -0.44 -18.44
N ARG A 44 11.09 -0.58 -19.59
CA ARG A 44 10.08 -1.64 -19.81
C ARG A 44 10.61 -2.55 -20.91
N PRO A 45 10.62 -3.88 -20.74
CA PRO A 45 11.07 -4.79 -21.79
C PRO A 45 10.22 -4.62 -23.05
N TRP A 46 10.87 -4.45 -24.21
CA TRP A 46 10.17 -4.26 -25.48
C TRP A 46 10.27 -5.50 -26.37
N GLY A 47 9.19 -6.30 -26.38
CA GLY A 47 9.06 -7.46 -27.26
C GLY A 47 10.22 -8.46 -27.12
N ARG A 48 10.83 -8.87 -28.24
CA ARG A 48 11.94 -9.84 -28.26
C ARG A 48 13.30 -9.25 -27.88
N GLU A 49 13.42 -7.94 -27.75
CA GLU A 49 14.71 -7.27 -27.47
C GLU A 49 15.04 -7.20 -25.96
N GLY A 50 14.08 -7.54 -25.09
CA GLY A 50 14.25 -7.49 -23.63
C GLY A 50 14.44 -6.07 -23.11
N ASP A 51 15.01 -5.96 -21.91
CA ASP A 51 15.35 -4.71 -21.20
C ASP A 51 16.81 -4.26 -21.42
N ARG A 52 17.61 -5.08 -22.14
CA ARG A 52 19.06 -4.91 -22.32
C ARG A 52 19.80 -4.66 -21.00
N LYS A 53 19.39 -5.33 -19.91
CA LYS A 53 20.00 -5.24 -18.56
C LYS A 53 20.00 -3.83 -17.99
N ASN A 54 18.88 -3.14 -18.17
CA ASN A 54 18.61 -1.83 -17.62
C ASN A 54 17.18 -1.87 -17.09
N ASP A 55 17.01 -1.80 -15.77
CA ASP A 55 15.69 -1.70 -15.15
C ASP A 55 15.29 -0.25 -14.87
N GLY A 56 16.26 0.66 -14.85
CA GLY A 56 16.02 2.09 -14.72
C GLY A 56 17.30 2.89 -14.90
N PHE A 57 17.15 4.13 -15.34
CA PHE A 57 18.29 5.02 -15.59
C PHE A 57 18.01 6.44 -15.09
N LEU A 58 18.89 6.94 -14.21
CA LEU A 58 18.84 8.31 -13.73
C LEU A 58 19.83 9.16 -14.52
N LYS A 59 19.31 10.07 -15.37
CA LYS A 59 20.11 10.76 -16.38
C LYS A 59 21.12 11.73 -15.79
N SER A 60 20.68 12.59 -14.86
CA SER A 60 21.54 13.61 -14.26
C SER A 60 22.77 13.02 -13.56
N GLU A 61 22.61 11.84 -12.95
CA GLU A 61 23.66 11.15 -12.20
C GLU A 61 24.36 10.05 -13.01
N ARG A 62 24.01 9.88 -14.30
CA ARG A 62 24.55 8.83 -15.19
C ARG A 62 24.57 7.46 -14.50
N ARG A 63 23.48 7.13 -13.81
CA ARG A 63 23.36 5.97 -12.95
C ARG A 63 22.38 4.96 -13.55
N LEU A 64 22.86 3.76 -13.80
CA LEU A 64 22.06 2.63 -14.27
C LEU A 64 21.71 1.72 -13.10
N PHE A 65 20.46 1.25 -13.06
CA PHE A 65 19.96 0.36 -12.02
C PHE A 65 19.62 -1.01 -12.61
N GLN A 66 19.99 -2.05 -11.87
CA GLN A 66 19.50 -3.41 -12.08
C GLN A 66 18.82 -3.87 -10.78
N VAL A 67 17.58 -4.32 -10.90
CA VAL A 67 16.72 -4.72 -9.78
C VAL A 67 16.71 -6.24 -9.68
N TYR A 68 17.12 -6.76 -8.52
CA TYR A 68 17.14 -8.18 -8.22
C TYR A 68 16.49 -8.49 -6.87
N ALA A 69 15.29 -9.04 -6.93
CA ALA A 69 14.49 -9.30 -5.74
C ALA A 69 13.86 -10.70 -5.79
N PRO A 70 14.64 -11.79 -5.76
CA PRO A 70 14.09 -13.15 -5.82
C PRO A 70 13.17 -13.43 -4.62
N ASN A 71 12.32 -14.46 -4.74
CA ASN A 71 11.53 -14.96 -3.62
C ASN A 71 12.43 -15.48 -2.49
N GLU A 72 13.53 -16.15 -2.87
CA GLU A 72 14.57 -16.61 -1.96
C GLU A 72 15.93 -16.14 -2.46
N MET A 73 16.67 -15.43 -1.60
CA MET A 73 17.99 -14.92 -1.93
C MET A 73 19.05 -16.01 -1.75
N LYS A 74 19.64 -16.49 -2.85
CA LYS A 74 20.82 -17.35 -2.80
C LYS A 74 22.06 -16.61 -3.24
N ALA A 75 23.03 -16.59 -2.34
CA ALA A 75 24.45 -16.31 -2.53
C ALA A 75 24.98 -16.39 -3.97
N SER A 76 25.08 -17.62 -4.49
CA SER A 76 25.67 -17.93 -5.79
C SER A 76 24.84 -17.39 -6.97
N GLU A 77 23.51 -17.38 -6.82
CA GLU A 77 22.60 -16.87 -7.84
C GLU A 77 22.69 -15.33 -7.92
N ALA A 78 22.78 -14.65 -6.77
CA ALA A 78 22.98 -13.22 -6.69
C ALA A 78 24.32 -12.79 -7.30
N VAL A 79 25.41 -13.51 -6.99
CA VAL A 79 26.72 -13.28 -7.61
C VAL A 79 26.62 -13.43 -9.12
N GLY A 80 26.10 -14.56 -9.62
CA GLY A 80 25.97 -14.80 -11.06
C GLY A 80 25.14 -13.73 -11.78
N LYS A 81 24.07 -13.24 -11.12
CA LYS A 81 23.24 -12.15 -11.63
C LYS A 81 23.99 -10.83 -11.74
N ILE A 82 24.77 -10.47 -10.73
CA ILE A 82 25.60 -9.27 -10.77
C ILE A 82 26.55 -9.31 -11.97
N GLU A 83 27.24 -10.43 -12.21
CA GLU A 83 28.20 -10.51 -13.33
C GLU A 83 27.50 -10.46 -14.69
N GLU A 84 26.43 -11.24 -14.85
CA GLU A 84 25.66 -11.33 -16.09
C GLU A 84 25.07 -9.98 -16.47
N ASP A 85 24.42 -9.32 -15.51
CA ASP A 85 23.68 -8.10 -15.74
C ASP A 85 24.63 -6.90 -15.90
N PHE A 86 25.73 -6.84 -15.13
CA PHE A 86 26.73 -5.78 -15.28
C PHE A 86 27.45 -5.83 -16.63
N GLU A 87 27.95 -6.99 -17.05
CA GLU A 87 28.65 -7.10 -18.34
C GLU A 87 27.69 -6.87 -19.52
N GLY A 88 26.42 -7.31 -19.38
CA GLY A 88 25.37 -6.98 -20.32
C GLY A 88 25.10 -5.46 -20.39
N ALA A 89 24.94 -4.81 -19.24
CA ALA A 89 24.72 -3.38 -19.15
C ALA A 89 25.89 -2.60 -19.75
N LYS A 90 27.14 -2.98 -19.46
CA LYS A 90 28.35 -2.36 -20.02
C LYS A 90 28.42 -2.49 -21.54
N LYS A 91 28.08 -3.66 -22.09
CA LYS A 91 28.04 -3.91 -23.54
C LYS A 91 27.06 -2.98 -24.26
N HIS A 92 25.89 -2.74 -23.67
CA HIS A 92 24.82 -1.97 -24.31
C HIS A 92 24.85 -0.47 -23.97
N TRP A 93 25.27 -0.12 -22.76
CA TRP A 93 25.09 1.20 -22.16
C TRP A 93 26.38 1.81 -21.62
N GLY A 94 27.53 1.14 -21.70
CA GLY A 94 28.77 1.55 -21.02
C GLY A 94 29.32 2.95 -21.36
N LYS A 95 28.82 3.62 -22.41
CA LYS A 95 29.13 5.03 -22.71
C LYS A 95 28.24 6.03 -21.96
N HIS A 96 27.11 5.56 -21.44
CA HIS A 96 26.04 6.38 -20.89
C HIS A 96 26.05 6.45 -19.36
N PHE A 97 26.58 5.44 -18.66
CA PHE A 97 26.69 5.44 -17.21
C PHE A 97 28.14 5.41 -16.73
N ASP A 98 28.36 5.98 -15.55
CA ASP A 98 29.58 5.82 -14.74
C ASP A 98 29.27 5.21 -13.37
N LYS A 99 27.99 4.98 -13.05
CA LYS A 99 27.54 4.26 -11.86
C LYS A 99 26.58 3.14 -12.22
N TRP A 100 26.82 1.96 -11.68
CA TRP A 100 25.92 0.82 -11.78
C TRP A 100 25.49 0.37 -10.40
N ILE A 101 24.18 0.26 -10.19
CA ILE A 101 23.59 0.00 -8.88
C ILE A 101 22.84 -1.32 -8.91
N PHE A 102 23.24 -2.22 -8.02
CA PHE A 102 22.52 -3.46 -7.74
C PHE A 102 21.46 -3.23 -6.66
N VAL A 103 20.19 -3.12 -7.06
CA VAL A 103 19.08 -2.90 -6.14
C VAL A 103 18.53 -4.26 -5.69
N HIS A 104 18.39 -4.48 -4.38
CA HIS A 104 17.98 -5.79 -3.85
C HIS A 104 16.97 -5.73 -2.70
N ASN A 105 16.30 -6.86 -2.47
CA ASN A 105 15.29 -7.02 -1.41
C ASN A 105 15.81 -7.75 -0.14
N ALA A 106 17.11 -7.97 -0.02
CA ALA A 106 17.71 -8.61 1.15
C ALA A 106 17.49 -7.77 2.42
N ILE A 107 16.78 -8.33 3.40
CA ILE A 107 16.32 -7.64 4.62
C ILE A 107 17.46 -7.45 5.62
N HIS A 108 18.36 -8.43 5.71
CA HIS A 108 19.48 -8.45 6.66
C HIS A 108 20.81 -8.09 6.00
N GLY A 109 20.76 -7.37 4.88
CA GLY A 109 21.91 -7.07 4.04
C GLY A 109 22.32 -8.23 3.13
N LEU A 110 23.25 -7.94 2.23
CA LEU A 110 23.84 -8.95 1.35
C LEU A 110 24.84 -9.81 2.13
N PRO A 111 24.93 -11.11 1.87
CA PRO A 111 25.89 -11.97 2.54
C PRO A 111 27.34 -11.62 2.15
N PRO A 112 28.34 -11.90 3.01
CA PRO A 112 29.72 -11.42 2.82
C PRO A 112 30.36 -11.74 1.46
N HIS A 113 30.11 -12.93 0.90
CA HIS A 113 30.67 -13.30 -0.40
C HIS A 113 30.08 -12.49 -1.57
N VAL A 114 28.84 -11.98 -1.47
CA VAL A 114 28.29 -11.05 -2.46
C VAL A 114 28.97 -9.68 -2.30
N GLN A 115 29.20 -9.24 -1.05
CA GLN A 115 29.89 -7.98 -0.77
C GLN A 115 31.35 -8.00 -1.27
N GLU A 116 32.10 -9.06 -0.98
CA GLU A 116 33.45 -9.28 -1.48
C GLU A 116 33.47 -9.23 -3.01
N ARG A 117 32.48 -9.86 -3.65
CA ARG A 117 32.39 -9.84 -5.11
C ARG A 117 32.14 -8.45 -5.67
N LEU A 118 31.25 -7.66 -5.06
CA LEU A 118 31.03 -6.26 -5.45
C LEU A 118 32.32 -5.44 -5.35
N LEU A 119 33.09 -5.61 -4.27
CA LEU A 119 34.39 -4.94 -4.07
C LEU A 119 35.44 -5.37 -5.12
N ASP A 120 35.52 -6.67 -5.41
CA ASP A 120 36.42 -7.19 -6.45
C ASP A 120 36.06 -6.63 -7.83
N PHE A 121 34.78 -6.53 -8.13
CA PHE A 121 34.30 -5.95 -9.39
C PHE A 121 34.64 -4.46 -9.51
N GLU A 122 34.47 -3.69 -8.43
CA GLU A 122 34.85 -2.28 -8.41
C GLU A 122 36.36 -2.10 -8.66
N LYS A 123 37.19 -2.90 -7.98
CA LYS A 123 38.65 -2.88 -8.14
C LYS A 123 39.08 -3.23 -9.56
N ASN A 124 38.51 -4.28 -10.14
CA ASN A 124 38.85 -4.74 -11.49
C ASN A 124 38.41 -3.75 -12.59
N ASN A 125 37.31 -3.03 -12.40
CA ASN A 125 36.86 -2.01 -13.36
C ASN A 125 37.65 -0.70 -13.23
N THR A 126 38.02 -0.31 -12.01
CA THR A 126 38.86 0.87 -11.78
C THR A 126 40.27 0.67 -12.35
N GLY A 127 40.83 -0.55 -12.25
CA GLY A 127 42.12 -0.92 -12.85
C GLY A 127 42.12 -1.04 -14.38
N ASN A 128 40.95 -1.31 -14.99
CA ASN A 128 40.78 -1.46 -16.45
C ASN A 128 40.31 -0.16 -17.16
N ASN A 129 40.36 0.99 -16.47
CA ASN A 129 40.12 2.32 -17.04
C ASN A 129 38.71 2.56 -17.62
N THR A 130 37.70 1.81 -17.15
CA THR A 130 36.28 2.07 -17.53
C THR A 130 35.66 3.19 -16.69
N GLY A 131 36.20 3.44 -15.49
CA GLY A 131 35.74 4.51 -14.60
C GLY A 131 34.33 4.32 -14.05
N ILE A 132 33.83 3.08 -14.05
CA ILE A 132 32.48 2.74 -13.57
C ILE A 132 32.54 2.32 -12.10
N THR A 133 31.80 3.02 -11.24
CA THR A 133 31.59 2.67 -9.83
C THR A 133 30.44 1.68 -9.68
N LEU A 134 30.64 0.69 -8.81
CA LEU A 134 29.64 -0.32 -8.48
C LEU A 134 29.11 -0.07 -7.05
N GLU A 135 27.80 0.04 -6.89
CA GLU A 135 27.16 0.16 -5.56
C GLU A 135 26.01 -0.85 -5.45
N HIS A 136 25.52 -1.07 -4.22
CA HIS A 136 24.30 -1.82 -3.99
C HIS A 136 23.33 -1.00 -3.14
N TRP A 137 22.04 -1.09 -3.46
CA TRP A 137 20.99 -0.37 -2.74
C TRP A 137 20.00 -1.37 -2.14
N GLY A 138 19.83 -1.30 -0.83
CA GLY A 138 18.83 -2.02 -0.07
C GLY A 138 17.75 -1.08 0.47
N LEU A 139 17.13 -1.49 1.58
CA LEU A 139 16.06 -0.73 2.22
C LEU A 139 16.47 0.71 2.56
N GLU A 140 17.67 0.92 3.11
CA GLU A 140 18.08 2.22 3.62
C GLU A 140 18.39 3.24 2.52
N GLU A 141 19.04 2.82 1.42
CA GLU A 141 19.28 3.68 0.26
C GLU A 141 17.96 4.06 -0.41
N LEU A 142 17.05 3.09 -0.56
CA LEU A 142 15.71 3.37 -1.10
C LEU A 142 14.87 4.22 -0.13
N ARG A 143 15.06 4.10 1.18
CA ARG A 143 14.42 4.97 2.18
C ARG A 143 14.90 6.42 2.04
N LEU A 144 16.17 6.65 1.72
CA LEU A 144 16.66 8.00 1.41
C LEU A 144 16.00 8.57 0.16
N VAL A 145 15.76 7.75 -0.86
CA VAL A 145 14.97 8.16 -2.03
C VAL A 145 13.52 8.46 -1.63
N PHE A 146 12.90 7.62 -0.82
CA PHE A 146 11.53 7.79 -0.33
C PHE A 146 11.34 9.10 0.45
N ARG A 147 12.36 9.51 1.22
CA ARG A 147 12.37 10.79 1.94
C ARG A 147 12.38 12.01 1.01
N ARG A 148 12.71 11.86 -0.27
CA ARG A 148 12.63 12.94 -1.27
C ARG A 148 11.23 13.21 -1.79
N LEU A 149 10.30 12.25 -1.66
CA LEU A 149 8.94 12.44 -2.16
C LEU A 149 8.28 13.65 -1.49
N SER A 150 7.44 14.36 -2.25
CA SER A 150 6.56 15.39 -1.68
C SER A 150 5.51 14.76 -0.77
N ARG A 151 4.81 15.57 0.01
CA ARG A 151 3.69 15.08 0.83
C ARG A 151 2.56 14.57 -0.07
N GLU A 152 2.27 15.31 -1.14
CA GLU A 152 1.24 14.98 -2.12
C GLU A 152 1.54 13.67 -2.85
N ASP A 153 2.80 13.41 -3.23
CA ASP A 153 3.20 12.14 -3.84
C ASP A 153 3.04 10.96 -2.87
N ARG A 154 3.38 11.15 -1.59
CA ARG A 154 3.20 10.12 -0.56
C ARG A 154 1.72 9.85 -0.29
N GLU A 155 0.90 10.90 -0.20
CA GLU A 155 -0.55 10.80 -0.03
C GLU A 155 -1.21 10.09 -1.21
N SER A 156 -0.86 10.47 -2.43
CA SER A 156 -1.38 9.84 -3.64
C SER A 156 -0.99 8.37 -3.76
N TRP A 157 0.20 7.99 -3.29
CA TRP A 157 0.67 6.61 -3.39
C TRP A 157 0.18 5.73 -2.23
N LEU A 158 0.31 6.19 -1.00
CA LEU A 158 0.13 5.37 0.21
C LEU A 158 -1.14 5.71 0.99
N GLY A 159 -1.87 6.73 0.56
CA GLY A 159 -3.04 7.29 1.25
C GLY A 159 -2.66 8.38 2.26
N ALA A 160 -3.67 9.06 2.80
CA ALA A 160 -3.49 10.09 3.82
C ALA A 160 -2.96 9.49 5.13
N ALA A 161 -1.93 10.13 5.71
CA ALA A 161 -1.41 9.74 7.00
C ALA A 161 -2.39 10.07 8.14
N PRO A 162 -2.34 9.31 9.25
CA PRO A 162 -3.11 9.63 10.44
C PRO A 162 -2.71 10.99 11.01
N THR A 163 -3.71 11.86 11.17
CA THR A 163 -3.66 13.12 11.92
C THR A 163 -4.14 12.92 13.36
N GLU A 164 -3.92 13.89 14.24
CA GLU A 164 -4.42 13.83 15.63
C GLU A 164 -5.96 13.68 15.68
N LYS A 165 -6.70 14.30 14.73
CA LYS A 165 -8.16 14.12 14.58
C LYS A 165 -8.51 12.66 14.25
N THR A 166 -7.81 12.04 13.30
CA THR A 166 -8.03 10.62 12.94
C THR A 166 -7.49 9.64 13.96
N ARG A 167 -6.46 10.01 14.74
CA ARG A 167 -5.88 9.22 15.82
C ARG A 167 -6.83 9.21 17.01
N ILE A 168 -7.36 10.38 17.40
CA ILE A 168 -8.44 10.48 18.37
C ILE A 168 -9.62 9.65 17.86
N GLY A 169 -10.06 9.83 16.61
CA GLY A 169 -11.11 9.00 16.00
C GLY A 169 -10.83 7.50 16.04
N PHE A 170 -9.57 7.06 15.89
CA PHE A 170 -9.19 5.65 16.01
C PHE A 170 -9.16 5.15 17.46
N GLU A 171 -8.64 5.92 18.43
CA GLU A 171 -8.68 5.53 19.84
C GLU A 171 -10.09 5.54 20.40
N GLU A 172 -10.91 6.49 19.94
CA GLU A 172 -12.35 6.54 20.15
C GLU A 172 -13.02 5.29 19.53
N LEU A 173 -12.69 4.93 18.28
CA LEU A 173 -13.18 3.72 17.62
C LEU A 173 -12.72 2.45 18.34
N ARG A 174 -11.49 2.40 18.87
CA ARG A 174 -10.95 1.25 19.59
C ARG A 174 -11.80 0.90 20.81
N VAL A 175 -12.28 1.91 21.54
CA VAL A 175 -13.20 1.71 22.67
C VAL A 175 -14.52 1.10 22.22
N VAL A 176 -15.04 1.50 21.05
CA VAL A 176 -16.21 0.87 20.44
C VAL A 176 -15.89 -0.59 20.11
N LEU A 177 -14.81 -0.86 19.38
CA LEU A 177 -14.44 -2.20 18.94
C LEU A 177 -14.22 -3.18 20.10
N GLU A 178 -13.45 -2.78 21.12
CA GLU A 178 -13.21 -3.59 22.32
C GLU A 178 -14.53 -3.93 23.05
N ARG A 179 -15.43 -2.94 23.15
CA ARG A 179 -16.71 -3.12 23.86
C ARG A 179 -17.71 -3.99 23.08
N ILE A 180 -17.67 -3.96 21.75
CA ILE A 180 -18.53 -4.76 20.87
C ILE A 180 -18.00 -6.19 20.73
N ALA A 181 -16.68 -6.36 20.70
CA ALA A 181 -16.03 -7.67 20.69
C ALA A 181 -16.38 -8.49 21.95
N ALA A 182 -16.43 -7.83 23.12
CA ALA A 182 -16.73 -8.46 24.40
C ALA A 182 -18.21 -8.79 24.65
N GLN A 183 -19.14 -8.36 23.78
CA GLN A 183 -20.57 -8.57 23.95
C GLN A 183 -21.11 -9.58 22.94
N GLU A 184 -21.96 -10.52 23.36
CA GLU A 184 -22.68 -11.38 22.43
C GLU A 184 -23.70 -10.58 21.61
N ALA A 185 -23.93 -10.98 20.36
CA ALA A 185 -24.96 -10.38 19.54
C ALA A 185 -26.35 -10.66 20.15
N PRO A 186 -27.29 -9.69 20.16
CA PRO A 186 -28.65 -9.94 20.63
C PRO A 186 -29.29 -11.10 19.86
N SER A 187 -29.86 -12.10 20.55
CA SER A 187 -30.49 -13.26 19.88
C SER A 187 -31.87 -12.97 19.28
N ASP A 188 -32.54 -11.91 19.78
CA ASP A 188 -33.99 -11.71 19.58
C ASP A 188 -34.33 -10.49 18.74
N GLN A 189 -33.34 -9.81 18.16
CA GLN A 189 -33.62 -8.69 17.25
C GLN A 189 -33.82 -9.19 15.82
N PRO A 190 -34.87 -8.72 15.11
CA PRO A 190 -34.99 -9.00 13.69
C PRO A 190 -33.72 -8.48 13.02
N ILE A 191 -32.95 -9.40 12.42
CA ILE A 191 -31.86 -9.02 11.51
C ILE A 191 -32.55 -8.19 10.43
N HIS A 192 -32.26 -6.89 10.38
CA HIS A 192 -32.64 -6.11 9.21
C HIS A 192 -32.02 -6.80 8.01
N GLU A 193 -32.84 -7.34 7.11
CA GLU A 193 -32.35 -7.88 5.85
C GLU A 193 -31.48 -6.80 5.23
N VAL A 194 -30.27 -7.18 4.81
CA VAL A 194 -29.34 -6.24 4.16
C VAL A 194 -30.15 -5.44 3.15
N PRO A 195 -30.06 -4.11 3.10
CA PRO A 195 -30.78 -3.34 2.11
C PRO A 195 -30.34 -3.84 0.72
N MET A 196 -31.11 -4.77 0.13
CA MET A 196 -30.68 -5.55 -1.04
C MET A 196 -30.33 -4.61 -2.18
N GLY A 197 -31.14 -3.55 -2.34
CA GLY A 197 -30.90 -2.48 -3.30
C GLY A 197 -29.58 -1.73 -3.10
N LYS A 198 -28.98 -1.73 -1.90
CA LYS A 198 -27.72 -1.05 -1.62
C LYS A 198 -26.51 -1.90 -2.01
N ILE A 199 -26.55 -3.21 -1.76
CA ILE A 199 -25.54 -4.15 -2.27
C ILE A 199 -25.47 -4.05 -3.79
N GLU A 200 -26.63 -4.09 -4.44
CA GLU A 200 -26.77 -4.06 -5.89
C GLU A 200 -26.36 -2.70 -6.46
N ALA A 201 -26.80 -1.59 -5.84
CA ALA A 201 -26.42 -0.23 -6.26
C ALA A 201 -24.92 0.03 -6.19
N ASN A 202 -24.22 -0.61 -5.27
CA ASN A 202 -22.76 -0.49 -5.11
C ASN A 202 -21.99 -1.63 -5.78
N ALA A 203 -22.64 -2.51 -6.54
CA ALA A 203 -22.02 -3.67 -7.19
C ALA A 203 -21.11 -4.49 -6.24
N LEU A 204 -21.52 -4.63 -4.98
CA LEU A 204 -20.75 -5.37 -3.97
C LEU A 204 -20.83 -6.87 -4.27
N SER A 205 -19.70 -7.56 -4.10
CA SER A 205 -19.64 -9.01 -4.31
C SER A 205 -20.48 -9.76 -3.29
N LYS A 206 -20.86 -11.00 -3.61
CA LYS A 206 -21.55 -11.91 -2.68
C LYS A 206 -20.77 -12.13 -1.38
N SER A 207 -19.43 -12.11 -1.45
CA SER A 207 -18.55 -12.25 -0.29
C SER A 207 -18.67 -11.03 0.63
N VAL A 208 -18.57 -9.81 0.08
CA VAL A 208 -18.74 -8.58 0.86
C VAL A 208 -20.15 -8.48 1.43
N ALA A 209 -21.18 -8.87 0.66
CA ALA A 209 -22.55 -8.95 1.15
C ALA A 209 -22.66 -9.89 2.36
N ALA A 210 -22.06 -11.09 2.30
CA ALA A 210 -22.07 -12.03 3.42
C ALA A 210 -21.36 -11.49 4.68
N LEU A 211 -20.25 -10.77 4.51
CA LEU A 211 -19.52 -10.12 5.61
C LEU A 211 -20.34 -8.99 6.24
N LEU A 212 -20.99 -8.15 5.41
CA LEU A 212 -21.92 -7.13 5.89
C LEU A 212 -23.09 -7.74 6.66
N THR A 213 -23.71 -8.81 6.15
CA THR A 213 -24.77 -9.55 6.86
C THR A 213 -24.31 -10.06 8.21
N ALA A 214 -23.07 -10.58 8.30
CA ALA A 214 -22.50 -11.02 9.57
C ALA A 214 -22.30 -9.85 10.54
N GLY A 215 -21.81 -8.71 10.05
CA GLY A 215 -21.66 -7.46 10.80
C GLY A 215 -22.99 -6.88 11.28
N MET A 216 -24.06 -6.94 10.49
CA MET A 216 -25.38 -6.41 10.84
C MET A 216 -25.93 -7.01 12.14
N LYS A 217 -25.57 -8.25 12.47
CA LYS A 217 -25.93 -8.87 13.77
C LYS A 217 -25.35 -8.13 14.97
N LYS A 218 -24.26 -7.37 14.79
CA LYS A 218 -23.57 -6.58 15.80
C LYS A 218 -23.88 -5.07 15.70
N ALA A 219 -24.45 -4.59 14.60
CA ALA A 219 -24.78 -3.18 14.41
C ALA A 219 -25.66 -2.59 15.52
N PRO A 220 -26.66 -3.31 16.08
CA PRO A 220 -27.45 -2.79 17.21
C PRO A 220 -26.64 -2.57 18.50
N LEU A 221 -25.56 -3.35 18.70
CA LEU A 221 -24.66 -3.11 19.83
C LEU A 221 -23.87 -1.81 19.64
N VAL A 222 -23.51 -1.48 18.39
CA VAL A 222 -22.83 -0.22 18.04
C VAL A 222 -23.78 0.96 18.27
N GLU A 223 -25.02 0.84 17.81
CA GLU A 223 -26.06 1.84 18.08
C GLU A 223 -26.30 2.05 19.58
N GLY A 224 -26.48 0.95 20.32
CA GLY A 224 -26.70 0.97 21.76
C GLY A 224 -25.49 1.51 22.55
N PHE A 225 -24.28 1.32 22.03
CA PHE A 225 -23.07 1.94 22.58
C PHE A 225 -23.15 3.46 22.46
N PHE A 226 -23.42 3.98 21.25
CA PHE A 226 -23.49 5.43 21.02
C PHE A 226 -24.63 6.08 21.79
N ALA A 227 -25.80 5.45 21.87
CA ALA A 227 -26.95 5.97 22.60
C ALA A 227 -26.72 6.12 24.12
N LYS A 228 -25.84 5.27 24.69
CA LYS A 228 -25.50 5.28 26.13
C LYS A 228 -24.21 6.03 26.44
N TRP A 229 -23.47 6.45 25.41
CA TRP A 229 -22.21 7.14 25.59
C TRP A 229 -22.44 8.55 26.13
N ARG A 230 -21.55 9.01 27.02
CA ARG A 230 -21.73 10.30 27.71
C ARG A 230 -21.61 11.50 26.76
N ASP A 231 -20.84 11.34 25.69
CA ASP A 231 -20.66 12.34 24.65
C ASP A 231 -21.62 12.05 23.50
N VAL A 232 -22.67 12.88 23.40
CA VAL A 232 -23.73 12.76 22.38
C VAL A 232 -23.20 12.95 20.96
N GLY A 233 -22.12 13.71 20.77
CA GLY A 233 -21.52 13.96 19.45
C GLY A 233 -20.51 12.89 19.01
N PHE A 234 -20.25 11.88 19.85
CA PHE A 234 -19.22 10.89 19.60
C PHE A 234 -19.50 10.04 18.35
N GLY A 235 -20.71 9.51 18.22
CA GLY A 235 -21.10 8.72 17.05
C GLY A 235 -20.99 9.50 15.74
N GLU A 236 -21.34 10.79 15.75
CA GLU A 236 -21.26 11.67 14.58
C GLU A 236 -19.81 11.96 14.16
N ARG A 237 -18.87 12.12 15.11
CA ARG A 237 -17.44 12.27 14.78
C ARG A 237 -16.85 11.03 14.11
N ILE A 238 -17.24 9.85 14.58
CA ILE A 238 -16.82 8.58 13.96
C ILE A 238 -17.46 8.44 12.58
N ALA A 239 -18.75 8.72 12.43
CA ALA A 239 -19.43 8.74 11.13
C ALA A 239 -18.71 9.63 10.11
N ASN A 240 -18.41 10.88 10.48
CA ASN A 240 -17.66 11.82 9.65
C ASN A 240 -16.29 11.27 9.22
N SER A 241 -15.58 10.56 10.12
CA SER A 241 -14.29 9.94 9.81
C SER A 241 -14.42 8.81 8.79
N PHE A 242 -15.47 7.98 8.90
CA PHE A 242 -15.78 6.93 7.91
C PHE A 242 -16.16 7.54 6.55
N THR A 243 -16.96 8.60 6.54
CA THR A 243 -17.35 9.32 5.32
C THR A 243 -16.13 9.96 4.62
N GLU A 244 -15.28 10.67 5.36
CA GLU A 244 -14.03 11.26 4.84
C GLU A 244 -13.13 10.16 4.23
N LYS A 245 -12.95 9.04 4.93
CA LYS A 245 -12.15 7.92 4.44
C LYS A 245 -12.76 7.28 3.18
N TYR A 246 -14.06 7.03 3.16
CA TYR A 246 -14.77 6.49 2.00
C TYR A 246 -14.63 7.40 0.77
N GLN A 247 -14.83 8.71 0.94
CA GLN A 247 -14.66 9.68 -0.14
C GLN A 247 -13.24 9.68 -0.71
N SER A 248 -12.21 9.57 0.14
CA SER A 248 -10.81 9.51 -0.32
C SER A 248 -10.47 8.29 -1.20
N LEU A 249 -11.24 7.20 -1.08
CA LEU A 249 -11.02 5.95 -1.83
C LEU A 249 -11.87 5.87 -3.10
N ARG A 250 -12.94 6.67 -3.19
CA ARG A 250 -13.99 6.53 -4.20
C ARG A 250 -13.49 6.64 -5.65
N ASP A 251 -12.53 7.52 -5.91
CA ASP A 251 -12.07 7.81 -7.27
C ASP A 251 -10.95 6.87 -7.76
N GLY A 252 -10.36 6.08 -6.85
CA GLY A 252 -9.19 5.23 -7.15
C GLY A 252 -9.42 3.73 -7.02
N PHE A 253 -10.52 3.30 -6.40
CA PHE A 253 -10.75 1.91 -6.02
C PHE A 253 -12.15 1.41 -6.44
N THR A 254 -12.26 0.12 -6.71
CA THR A 254 -13.57 -0.54 -6.86
C THR A 254 -14.29 -0.64 -5.52
N THR A 255 -15.61 -0.80 -5.52
CA THR A 255 -16.40 -0.86 -4.28
C THR A 255 -16.02 -2.01 -3.35
N ASN A 256 -15.53 -3.12 -3.89
CA ASN A 256 -15.02 -4.23 -3.09
C ASN A 256 -13.65 -3.90 -2.46
N GLU A 257 -12.75 -3.22 -3.19
CA GLU A 257 -11.48 -2.76 -2.63
C GLU A 257 -11.68 -1.68 -1.58
N ILE A 258 -12.63 -0.76 -1.80
CA ILE A 258 -13.03 0.25 -0.80
C ILE A 258 -13.48 -0.43 0.49
N PHE A 259 -14.27 -1.51 0.40
CA PHE A 259 -14.67 -2.28 1.59
C PHE A 259 -13.45 -2.86 2.32
N SER A 260 -12.52 -3.50 1.61
CA SER A 260 -11.29 -4.06 2.21
C SER A 260 -10.39 -2.99 2.84
N GLU A 261 -10.29 -1.81 2.22
CA GLU A 261 -9.53 -0.67 2.75
C GLU A 261 -10.19 -0.07 4.00
N LEU A 262 -11.52 0.04 4.03
CA LEU A 262 -12.27 0.49 5.21
C LEU A 262 -12.17 -0.52 6.36
N GLU A 263 -12.25 -1.83 6.07
CA GLU A 263 -12.03 -2.91 7.05
C GLU A 263 -10.62 -2.84 7.64
N GLY A 264 -9.59 -2.76 6.79
CA GLY A 264 -8.20 -2.67 7.24
C GLY A 264 -7.91 -1.39 8.03
N TRP A 265 -8.52 -0.26 7.65
CA TRP A 265 -8.36 1.01 8.35
C TRP A 265 -9.05 1.00 9.72
N ALA A 266 -10.30 0.52 9.79
CA ALA A 266 -11.07 0.44 11.03
C ALA A 266 -10.50 -0.61 12.01
N GLY A 267 -9.97 -1.73 11.49
CA GLY A 267 -9.41 -2.80 12.30
C GLY A 267 -8.05 -2.50 12.93
N GLY A 268 -7.30 -1.52 12.42
CA GLY A 268 -6.00 -1.13 12.97
C GLY A 268 -4.80 -1.93 12.42
N ARG A 269 -3.59 -1.58 12.89
CA ARG A 269 -2.32 -2.08 12.33
C ARG A 269 -2.01 -3.54 12.68
N ASP A 270 -2.54 -4.03 13.78
CA ASP A 270 -2.42 -5.42 14.23
C ASP A 270 -3.81 -6.04 14.19
N ARG A 271 -4.17 -6.66 13.05
CA ARG A 271 -5.47 -7.34 12.89
C ARG A 271 -5.72 -8.27 14.08
N GLY A 272 -6.93 -8.19 14.65
CA GLY A 272 -7.23 -8.67 15.99
C GLY A 272 -7.72 -10.12 16.02
N THR A 273 -8.32 -10.51 17.15
CA THR A 273 -8.99 -11.82 17.28
C THR A 273 -10.23 -11.90 16.36
N PRO A 274 -10.81 -13.09 16.10
CA PRO A 274 -12.03 -13.20 15.31
C PRO A 274 -13.19 -12.31 15.82
N GLU A 275 -13.27 -12.10 17.13
CA GLU A 275 -14.26 -11.23 17.78
C GLU A 275 -14.03 -9.75 17.44
N HIS A 276 -12.76 -9.34 17.34
CA HIS A 276 -12.38 -7.99 16.90
C HIS A 276 -12.75 -7.78 15.44
N GLU A 277 -12.43 -8.72 14.55
CA GLU A 277 -12.81 -8.63 13.13
C GLU A 277 -14.34 -8.59 12.98
N LEU A 278 -15.09 -9.35 13.78
CA LEU A 278 -16.55 -9.29 13.78
C LEU A 278 -17.08 -7.96 14.32
N ALA A 279 -16.40 -7.35 15.29
CA ALA A 279 -16.74 -6.01 15.77
C ALA A 279 -16.48 -4.93 14.71
N VAL A 280 -15.37 -5.05 13.95
CA VAL A 280 -15.07 -4.18 12.80
C VAL A 280 -16.18 -4.28 11.75
N LEU A 281 -16.59 -5.50 11.39
CA LEU A 281 -17.73 -5.72 10.49
C LEU A 281 -19.02 -5.13 11.06
N GLY A 282 -19.23 -5.21 12.37
CA GLY A 282 -20.36 -4.58 13.05
C GLY A 282 -20.41 -3.06 12.90
N VAL A 283 -19.27 -2.39 13.05
CA VAL A 283 -19.17 -0.94 12.86
C VAL A 283 -19.34 -0.56 11.39
N LEU A 284 -18.74 -1.32 10.46
CA LEU A 284 -18.93 -1.10 9.02
C LEU A 284 -20.38 -1.27 8.60
N ALA A 285 -21.04 -2.32 9.09
CA ALA A 285 -22.45 -2.56 8.81
C ALA A 285 -23.34 -1.43 9.35
N TYR A 286 -23.09 -0.95 10.57
CA TYR A 286 -23.81 0.17 11.16
C TYR A 286 -23.76 1.44 10.28
N TYR A 287 -22.57 1.82 9.81
CA TYR A 287 -22.41 2.98 8.93
C TYR A 287 -22.87 2.73 7.49
N PHE A 288 -22.82 1.48 7.04
CA PHE A 288 -23.42 1.07 5.76
C PHE A 288 -24.95 1.22 5.80
N GLU A 289 -25.62 0.83 6.87
CA GLU A 289 -27.08 0.98 7.02
C GLU A 289 -27.51 2.46 7.03
N ARG A 290 -26.74 3.30 7.74
CA ARG A 290 -27.01 4.74 7.86
C ARG A 290 -26.64 5.57 6.62
N CYS A 291 -26.07 4.95 5.59
CA CYS A 291 -25.56 5.63 4.40
C CYS A 291 -24.44 6.65 4.64
N ASP A 292 -23.71 6.50 5.75
CA ASP A 292 -22.48 7.24 6.01
C ASP A 292 -21.32 6.76 5.11
N ILE A 293 -21.38 5.49 4.68
CA ILE A 293 -20.53 4.87 3.65
C ILE A 293 -21.37 4.13 2.61
N PHE A 294 -20.89 4.13 1.36
CA PHE A 294 -21.57 3.56 0.19
C PHE A 294 -22.90 4.25 -0.18
N GLU A 295 -23.21 4.25 -1.48
CA GLU A 295 -24.36 4.98 -2.04
C GLU A 295 -25.70 4.35 -1.66
N ALA A 296 -26.74 5.15 -1.47
CA ALA A 296 -28.09 4.65 -1.28
C ALA A 296 -28.62 3.93 -2.55
N PRO A 297 -29.61 3.02 -2.42
CA PRO A 297 -30.31 2.48 -3.59
C PRO A 297 -30.90 3.62 -4.43
N ARG A 298 -30.69 3.62 -5.74
CA ARG A 298 -31.35 4.60 -6.62
C ARG A 298 -32.86 4.34 -6.63
N GLU A 299 -33.67 5.37 -6.40
CA GLU A 299 -35.11 5.25 -6.59
C GLU A 299 -35.44 5.02 -8.08
N PRO A 300 -36.54 4.31 -8.41
CA PRO A 300 -37.00 4.15 -9.78
C PRO A 300 -37.39 5.52 -10.39
N GLY A 301 -36.41 6.24 -10.96
CA GLY A 301 -36.62 7.58 -11.52
C GLY A 301 -35.33 8.36 -11.76
N ASP A 302 -34.23 8.03 -11.08
CA ASP A 302 -32.94 8.69 -11.27
C ASP A 302 -32.28 8.29 -12.59
N ARG A 303 -32.39 9.18 -13.59
CA ARG A 303 -31.61 9.06 -14.83
C ARG A 303 -30.13 9.29 -14.53
N PRO A 304 -29.21 8.49 -15.10
CA PRO A 304 -27.80 8.78 -14.99
C PRO A 304 -27.51 10.14 -15.66
N LEU A 305 -26.88 11.05 -14.91
CA LEU A 305 -26.20 12.20 -15.49
C LEU A 305 -25.22 11.65 -16.53
N GLY A 306 -25.58 11.83 -17.81
CA GLY A 306 -24.82 11.34 -18.93
C GLY A 306 -23.39 11.86 -18.83
N LYS A 307 -22.42 10.94 -18.90
CA LYS A 307 -21.05 11.29 -19.27
C LYS A 307 -21.11 11.89 -20.67
N THR A 308 -21.00 13.21 -20.75
CA THR A 308 -20.73 13.90 -22.01
C THR A 308 -19.39 13.38 -22.52
N ARG A 309 -19.39 12.97 -23.79
CA ARG A 309 -18.26 12.38 -24.52
C ARG A 309 -17.01 13.24 -24.50
#